data_AF-A0A670YVA9-F1
#
_entry.id   AF-A0A670YVA9-F1
#
_cell.length_a   1.000
_cell.length_b   1.000
_cell.length_c   1.000
_cell.angle_alpha   90.00
_cell.angle_beta   90.00
_cell.angle_gamma   90.00
#
_symmetry.space_group_name_H-M   'P 1'
#
loop_
_entity.id
_entity.type
_entity.pdbx_description
1 polymer ?
#
loop_
_entity_poly.entity_id
_entity_poly.type
_entity_poly.pdbx_seq_one_letter_code
_entity_poly.pdbx_strand_id
1 'polypeptide(L)' 'MFSLFFLGAIFDESAKKDEEVFRMAVSDLNQNDEILQTEKITISVTFVDGNNPFQAVQEGRCILISEKYEFKAS' A
#
# COMPACT_ATOMS: atom_id res chain seq x y z
N MET A 1 -0.30 6.63 -17.39
CA MET A 1 -1.12 5.44 -17.15
C MET A 1 -1.45 5.42 -15.67
N PHE A 2 -2.70 5.65 -15.31
CA PHE A 2 -3.14 5.68 -13.91
C PHE A 2 -3.37 4.24 -13.46
N SER A 3 -2.81 3.83 -12.32
CA SER A 3 -3.23 2.57 -11.68
C SER A 3 -4.47 2.84 -10.85
N LEU A 4 -5.57 2.14 -11.15
CA LEU A 4 -6.82 2.22 -10.40
C LEU A 4 -6.74 1.48 -9.05
N PHE A 5 -5.73 0.61 -8.88
CA PHE A 5 -5.52 -0.21 -7.68
C PHE A 5 -4.23 0.21 -6.96
N PHE A 6 -4.34 1.31 -6.22
CA PHE A 6 -3.31 1.71 -5.26
C PHE A 6 -3.73 1.28 -3.85
N LEU A 7 -2.84 0.61 -3.13
CA LEU A 7 -3.09 0.15 -1.76
C LEU A 7 -2.02 0.67 -0.79
N GLY A 8 -2.49 1.19 0.34
CA GLY A 8 -1.69 1.52 1.50
C GLY A 8 -1.53 0.38 2.50
N ALA A 9 -0.33 0.17 3.02
CA ALA A 9 -0.08 -0.77 4.12
C ALA A 9 0.76 -0.13 5.24
N ILE A 10 0.37 -0.37 6.48
CA ILE A 10 1.11 0.02 7.68
C ILE A 10 1.48 -1.23 8.46
N PHE A 11 2.76 -1.34 8.78
CA PHE A 11 3.30 -2.42 9.60
C PHE A 11 3.97 -1.86 10.86
N ASP A 12 3.96 -2.64 11.93
CA ASP A 12 4.84 -2.38 13.07
C ASP A 12 6.31 -2.54 12.64
N GLU A 13 7.24 -1.79 13.24
CA GLU A 13 8.68 -1.85 12.92
C GLU A 13 9.27 -3.27 12.98
N SER A 14 8.75 -4.13 13.86
CA SER A 14 9.16 -5.53 14.00
C SER A 14 8.58 -6.48 12.95
N ALA A 15 7.52 -6.07 12.23
CA ALA A 15 6.75 -6.88 11.29
C ALA A 15 7.38 -6.98 9.88
N LYS A 16 8.71 -7.15 9.80
CA LYS A 16 9.43 -7.24 8.51
C LYS A 16 9.02 -8.43 7.65
N LYS A 17 8.69 -9.56 8.29
CA LYS A 17 8.24 -10.75 7.57
C LYS A 17 6.86 -10.56 6.94
N ASP A 18 5.98 -9.82 7.60
CA ASP A 18 4.65 -9.54 7.09
C ASP A 18 4.74 -8.63 5.85
N GLU A 19 5.66 -7.67 5.85
CA GLU A 19 5.93 -6.81 4.70
C GLU A 19 6.48 -7.59 3.50
N GLU A 20 7.42 -8.52 3.73
CA GLU A 20 7.98 -9.38 2.69
C GLU A 20 6.89 -10.24 2.03
N VAL A 21 6.08 -10.92 2.84
CA VAL A 21 4.98 -11.77 2.35
C VAL A 21 3.93 -10.92 1.64
N PHE A 22 3.63 -9.72 2.16
CA PHE A 22 2.69 -8.79 1.52
C PHE A 22 3.16 -8.37 0.13
N ARG A 23 4.44 -8.00 -0.03
CA ARG A 23 5.00 -7.65 -1.35
C ARG A 23 5.02 -8.83 -2.31
N MET A 24 5.33 -10.02 -1.81
CA MET A 24 5.32 -11.24 -2.64
C MET A 24 3.91 -11.51 -3.17
N ALA A 25 2.89 -11.43 -2.31
CA ALA A 25 1.49 -11.59 -2.74
C ALA A 25 1.06 -10.55 -3.79
N VAL A 26 1.47 -9.29 -3.63
CA VAL A 26 1.21 -8.24 -4.64
C VAL A 26 1.93 -8.55 -5.95
N SER A 27 3.17 -9.05 -5.90
CA SER A 27 3.91 -9.47 -7.09
C SER A 27 3.22 -10.63 -7.80
N ASP A 28 2.82 -11.67 -7.06
CA ASP A 28 2.15 -12.85 -7.62
C ASP A 28 0.84 -12.48 -8.33
N LEU A 29 0.04 -11.59 -7.72
CA LEU A 29 -1.17 -11.07 -8.34
C LEU A 29 -0.87 -10.23 -9.59
N ASN A 30 0.18 -9.41 -9.56
CA ASN A 30 0.59 -8.62 -10.72
C ASN A 30 1.16 -9.46 -11.86
N GLN A 31 1.64 -10.68 -11.62
CA GLN A 31 2.10 -11.59 -12.67
C GLN A 31 0.99 -12.52 -13.18
N ASN A 32 -0.19 -12.50 -12.56
CA ASN A 32 -1.30 -13.35 -12.94
C ASN A 32 -2.15 -12.69 -14.04
N ASP A 33 -2.03 -13.16 -15.28
CA ASP A 33 -2.75 -12.61 -16.44
C ASP A 33 -4.26 -12.93 -16.45
N GLU A 34 -4.77 -13.70 -15.49
CA GLU A 34 -6.20 -13.95 -15.30
C GLU A 34 -6.85 -12.90 -14.38
N ILE A 35 -6.06 -12.18 -13.58
CA ILE A 35 -6.52 -11.22 -12.57
C ILE A 35 -5.95 -9.84 -12.90
N LEU A 36 -6.79 -8.79 -12.96
CA LEU A 36 -6.35 -7.42 -13.28
C LEU A 36 -5.55 -7.35 -14.59
N GLN A 37 -6.09 -7.95 -15.66
CA GLN A 37 -5.38 -8.21 -16.92
C GLN A 37 -4.72 -6.98 -17.57
N THR A 38 -5.27 -5.78 -17.35
CA THR A 38 -4.76 -4.53 -17.93
C THR A 38 -4.24 -3.55 -16.88
N GLU A 39 -4.25 -3.93 -15.61
CA GLU A 39 -3.95 -3.04 -14.49
C GLU A 39 -2.89 -3.68 -13.59
N LYS A 40 -2.16 -2.84 -12.85
CA LYS A 40 -1.15 -3.32 -11.89
C LYS A 40 -1.47 -2.74 -10.53
N ILE A 41 -1.43 -3.57 -9.51
CA ILE A 41 -1.50 -3.15 -8.11
C ILE A 41 -0.21 -2.39 -7.80
N THR A 42 -0.35 -1.15 -7.37
CA THR A 42 0.74 -0.34 -6.83
C THR A 42 0.54 -0.20 -5.32
N ILE A 43 1.64 -0.20 -4.57
CA ILE A 43 1.57 -0.16 -3.10
C ILE A 43 2.50 0.88 -2.50
N SER A 44 2.05 1.48 -1.40
CA SER A 44 2.90 2.23 -0.49
C SER A 44 2.91 1.55 0.88
N VAL A 45 4.10 1.41 1.45
CA VAL A 45 4.31 0.72 2.73
C VAL A 45 5.03 1.64 3.69
N THR A 46 4.48 1.78 4.90
CA THR A 46 5.06 2.56 5.98
C THR A 46 5.22 1.72 7.24
N PHE A 47 6.35 1.85 7.92
CA PHE A 47 6.57 1.25 9.24
C PHE A 47 6.31 2.29 10.32
N VAL A 48 5.65 1.88 11.41
CA VAL A 48 5.37 2.72 12.58
C VAL A 48 5.76 2.00 13.86
N ASP A 49 6.04 2.75 14.93
CA ASP A 49 6.11 2.18 16.28
C ASP A 49 4.70 1.74 16.68
N GLY A 50 4.48 0.44 16.87
CA GLY A 50 3.18 -0.11 17.26
C GLY A 50 2.68 0.36 18.63
N ASN A 51 3.57 0.94 19.45
CA ASN A 51 3.19 1.57 20.72
C ASN A 51 2.80 3.05 20.56
N ASN A 52 2.96 3.63 19.36
CA ASN A 52 2.60 5.01 19.08
C ASN A 52 1.33 5.09 18.19
N PRO A 53 0.13 5.08 18.80
CA PRO A 53 -1.12 5.12 18.04
C PRO A 53 -1.31 6.44 17.27
N PHE A 54 -0.70 7.54 17.71
CA PHE A 54 -0.78 8.82 16.99
C PHE A 54 -0.01 8.76 15.68
N GLN A 55 1.20 8.18 15.68
CA GLN A 55 1.98 7.95 14.47
C GLN A 55 1.21 7.04 13.51
N ALA A 56 0.64 5.93 14.00
CA ALA A 56 -0.15 5.02 13.17
C ALA A 56 -1.34 5.73 12.49
N VAL A 57 -2.06 6.60 13.21
CA VAL A 57 -3.16 7.39 12.64
C VAL A 57 -2.66 8.44 11.65
N GLN A 58 -1.54 9.11 11.94
CA GLN A 58 -0.95 10.12 11.06
C GLN A 58 -0.54 9.49 9.73
N GLU A 59 0.27 8.44 9.77
CA GLU A 59 0.75 7.75 8.57
C GLU A 59 -0.42 7.12 7.81
N GLY A 60 -1.40 6.56 8.52
CA GLY A 60 -2.62 5.99 7.91
C GLY A 60 -3.44 7.04 7.18
N ARG A 61 -3.57 8.23 7.74
CA ARG A 61 -4.24 9.36 7.07
C ARG A 61 -3.41 9.88 5.90
N CYS A 62 -2.09 10.01 6.02
CA CYS A 62 -1.23 10.47 4.93
C CYS A 62 -1.38 9.57 3.69
N ILE A 63 -1.33 8.25 3.88
CA ILE A 63 -1.49 7.26 2.80
C ILE A 63 -2.85 7.41 2.08
N LEU A 64 -3.96 7.49 2.84
CA LEU A 64 -5.30 7.64 2.26
C LEU A 64 -5.55 9.01 1.63
N ILE A 65 -4.87 10.05 2.13
CA ILE A 65 -5.06 11.43 1.66
C ILE A 65 -4.23 11.70 0.41
N SER A 66 -3.01 11.15 0.28
CA SER A 66 -2.24 11.25 -0.96
C SER A 66 -3.01 10.68 -2.15
N GLU A 67 -3.71 9.55 -1.96
CA GLU A 67 -4.58 8.92 -2.96
C GLU A 67 -5.68 9.88 -3.47
N LYS A 68 -6.31 10.63 -2.56
CA LYS A 68 -7.40 11.55 -2.89
C LYS A 68 -6.95 12.77 -3.70
N TYR A 69 -5.72 13.24 -3.48
CA TYR A 69 -5.20 14.42 -4.17
C TYR A 69 -4.54 14.07 -5.52
N GLU A 70 -3.95 12.89 -5.66
CA GLU A 70 -3.48 12.39 -6.97
C GLU A 70 -4.64 12.20 -7.95
N PHE A 71 -5.78 11.68 -7.49
CA PHE A 71 -6.98 11.53 -8.33
C PHE A 71 -7.64 12.86 -8.75
N LYS A 72 -7.46 13.94 -7.96
CA LYS A 72 -8.03 15.26 -8.26
C LYS A 72 -7.19 16.12 -9.21
N ALA A 73 -5.91 15.78 -9.39
CA ALA A 73 -4.98 16.52 -10.24
C ALA A 73 -4.90 15.98 -11.68
N SER A 74 -5.66 14.92 -11.99
CA SER A 74 -5.83 14.32 -13.32
C SER A 74 -7.15 14.72 -13.96
#